data_AF-A0A257UZ12-F1
#
_entry.id   AF-A0A257UZ12-F1
#
_cell.length_a   1.000
_cell.length_b   1.000
_cell.length_c   1.000
_cell.angle_alpha   90.00
_cell.angle_beta   90.00
_cell.angle_gamma   90.00
#
_symmetry.space_group_name_H-M   'P 1'
#
loop_
_entity.id
_entity.type
_entity.pdbx_description
1 polymer ?
#
loop_
_entity_poly.entity_id
_entity_poly.type
_entity_poly.pdbx_seq_one_letter_code
_entity_poly.pdbx_strand_id
1 'polypeptide(L)'
;MKWRYLLLVSLVLVLLVLPAFGAQPTKKAPKTEVSYPVAVASSPAFRDLPVDTTEVTVGNSPGRTIPNPQLNKAGAAPAPEASFGEDAVRQYKHGNAPAPSPLINFDGINNIAGVAPPDTQGDIGPDHYLQWVNLHLAAWSINRATWTQTLVLGPVTGNSIWSALGGQCASDNHGDPVVLWDRFRNRWVISQFSLGAGYGGPYKTAIAVSKTADPTGAWWLYCYDYHPTTMNDYPKFGVWPDGYYYACNQFNGNNWGGAGLMVFEADKMINGDPTARQLKVDLGAINLNYGGMLPAHFEGTINPPASSPCYFLEVDDSAWIPPTDALRLWRATVDWTAGTFTAGLAGEPNLIIPTSNWDFLCGGNRDCIAQPGTSQKLDSLGDRLMYRLQYRNYGSYEAMVVNHTVDAG
;
A
#
# COMPACT_ATOMS: atom_id res chain seq x y z
N MET A 1 -0.32 58.48 76.11
CA MET A 1 -0.36 59.11 74.76
C MET A 1 0.70 58.40 73.91
N LYS A 2 0.32 57.55 72.94
CA LYS A 2 0.00 57.91 71.54
C LYS A 2 1.28 58.49 70.87
N TRP A 3 2.05 57.77 70.05
CA TRP A 3 1.69 57.29 68.71
C TRP A 3 2.47 56.05 68.21
N ARG A 4 1.92 55.46 67.14
CA ARG A 4 2.13 54.13 66.56
C ARG A 4 2.33 54.28 65.03
N TYR A 5 3.22 53.47 64.45
CA TYR A 5 3.37 53.06 63.02
C TYR A 5 3.70 54.19 61.99
N LEU A 6 4.41 54.00 60.87
CA LEU A 6 4.45 52.91 59.90
C LEU A 6 5.85 52.72 59.28
N LEU A 7 6.28 51.47 59.10
CA LEU A 7 7.29 51.05 58.13
C LEU A 7 6.56 50.59 56.86
N LEU A 8 6.75 51.32 55.76
CA LEU A 8 6.28 50.95 54.42
C LEU A 8 7.19 49.84 53.87
N VAL A 9 6.71 48.60 53.89
CA VAL A 9 7.29 47.50 53.12
C VAL A 9 6.64 47.52 51.75
N SER A 10 7.36 48.00 50.75
CA SER A 10 6.97 47.94 49.35
C SER A 10 7.09 46.50 48.85
N LEU A 11 5.97 45.77 48.81
CA LEU A 11 5.88 44.44 48.22
C LEU A 11 5.82 44.59 46.69
N VAL A 12 6.96 44.44 46.01
CA VAL A 12 6.99 44.35 44.54
C VAL A 12 6.49 42.96 44.15
N LEU A 13 5.24 42.90 43.68
CA LEU A 13 4.63 41.69 43.14
C LEU A 13 5.20 41.46 41.73
N VAL A 14 6.23 40.61 41.61
CA VAL A 14 6.68 40.11 40.31
C VAL A 14 5.64 39.09 39.84
N LEU A 15 4.71 39.53 38.99
CA LEU A 15 3.84 38.66 38.22
C LEU A 15 4.70 37.89 37.21
N LEU A 16 5.08 36.66 37.57
CA LEU A 16 5.56 35.66 36.61
C LEU A 16 4.41 35.34 35.65
N VAL A 17 4.39 36.02 34.51
CA VAL A 17 3.59 35.59 33.35
C VAL A 17 4.27 34.35 32.80
N LEU A 18 3.92 33.19 33.36
CA LEU A 18 4.18 31.93 32.69
C LEU A 18 3.38 31.96 31.38
N PRO A 19 4.00 31.73 30.20
CA PRO A 19 3.22 31.51 29.00
C PRO A 19 2.31 30.33 29.29
N ALA A 20 1.00 30.56 29.25
CA ALA A 20 0.05 29.48 29.20
C ALA A 20 0.40 28.67 27.95
N PHE A 21 1.05 27.52 28.14
CA PHE A 21 1.02 26.46 27.14
C PHE A 21 -0.45 26.10 27.02
N GLY A 22 -1.14 26.77 26.08
CA GLY A 22 -2.45 26.35 25.65
C GLY A 22 -2.32 24.89 25.28
N ALA A 23 -3.06 24.02 25.96
CA ALA A 23 -3.19 22.63 25.53
C ALA A 23 -3.52 22.69 24.03
N GLN A 24 -2.66 22.10 23.19
CA GLN A 24 -3.02 21.91 21.79
C GLN A 24 -4.40 21.24 21.79
N PRO A 25 -5.36 21.69 20.97
CA PRO A 25 -6.63 21.00 20.84
C PRO A 25 -6.31 19.53 20.56
N THR A 26 -6.82 18.64 21.41
CA THR A 26 -6.61 17.20 21.23
C THR A 26 -7.12 16.83 19.84
N LYS A 27 -6.22 16.56 18.90
CA LYS A 27 -6.58 16.11 17.55
C LYS A 27 -7.46 14.88 17.72
N LYS A 28 -8.66 14.93 17.12
CA LYS A 28 -9.64 13.85 17.23
C LYS A 28 -9.08 12.64 16.47
N ALA A 29 -8.92 11.51 17.16
CA ALA A 29 -8.50 10.26 16.53
C ALA A 29 -9.44 9.90 15.36
N PRO A 30 -8.92 9.30 14.27
CA PRO A 30 -9.75 8.85 13.18
C PRO A 30 -10.73 7.79 13.70
N LYS A 31 -11.97 7.86 13.21
CA LYS A 31 -13.03 6.93 13.62
C LYS A 31 -12.86 5.62 12.85
N THR A 32 -12.92 4.48 13.56
CA THR A 32 -13.03 3.18 12.89
C THR A 32 -14.42 3.01 12.27
N GLU A 33 -14.44 2.66 10.98
CA GLU A 33 -15.63 2.18 10.29
C GLU A 33 -15.54 0.67 10.15
N VAL A 34 -16.62 -0.04 10.51
CA VAL A 34 -16.72 -1.50 10.40
C VAL A 34 -17.72 -1.82 9.30
N SER A 35 -17.33 -2.66 8.35
CA SER A 35 -18.26 -3.24 7.38
C SER A 35 -17.90 -4.69 7.04
N TYR A 36 -18.76 -5.31 6.23
CA TYR A 36 -18.74 -6.73 5.88
C TYR A 36 -18.69 -6.88 4.36
N PRO A 37 -18.29 -8.05 3.82
CA PRO A 37 -18.34 -8.27 2.40
C PRO A 37 -19.79 -8.19 1.90
N VAL A 38 -19.99 -7.53 0.76
CA VAL A 38 -21.30 -7.48 0.10
C VAL A 38 -21.63 -8.79 -0.63
N ALA A 39 -20.62 -9.61 -0.88
CA ALA A 39 -20.78 -10.95 -1.44
C ALA A 39 -19.58 -11.83 -1.08
N VAL A 40 -19.85 -13.11 -0.85
CA VAL A 40 -18.86 -14.16 -0.62
C VAL A 40 -19.21 -15.40 -1.42
N ALA A 41 -18.23 -16.03 -2.05
CA ALA A 41 -18.42 -17.23 -2.86
C ALA A 41 -17.20 -18.15 -2.82
N SER A 42 -17.35 -19.33 -3.41
CA SER A 42 -16.23 -20.21 -3.74
C SER A 42 -16.00 -20.17 -5.24
N SER A 43 -14.76 -20.00 -5.68
CA SER A 43 -14.40 -20.13 -7.10
C SER A 43 -14.45 -21.61 -7.54
N PRO A 44 -14.52 -21.89 -8.85
CA PRO A 44 -14.01 -23.15 -9.41
C PRO A 44 -12.50 -23.30 -9.12
N ALA A 45 -11.91 -24.45 -9.42
CA ALA A 45 -10.47 -24.56 -9.31
C ALA A 45 -9.80 -23.57 -10.29
N PHE A 46 -8.76 -22.89 -9.84
CA PHE A 46 -8.07 -21.91 -10.65
C PHE A 46 -7.56 -22.53 -11.96
N ARG A 47 -7.05 -23.77 -11.91
CA ARG A 47 -6.63 -24.53 -13.09
C ARG A 47 -7.71 -24.76 -14.16
N ASP A 48 -8.98 -24.60 -13.82
CA ASP A 48 -10.11 -24.81 -14.73
C ASP A 48 -10.56 -23.50 -15.42
N LEU A 49 -9.95 -22.35 -15.08
CA LEU A 49 -10.27 -21.07 -15.70
C LEU A 49 -9.82 -21.04 -17.17
N PRO A 50 -10.60 -20.40 -18.06
CA PRO A 50 -10.24 -20.31 -19.47
C PRO A 50 -8.98 -19.46 -19.66
N VAL A 51 -8.05 -19.98 -20.44
CA VAL A 51 -6.88 -19.22 -20.91
C VAL A 51 -7.35 -18.09 -21.82
N ASP A 52 -6.79 -16.91 -21.61
CA ASP A 52 -7.04 -15.71 -22.38
C ASP A 52 -5.72 -15.08 -22.80
N THR A 53 -5.39 -15.25 -24.08
CA THR A 53 -4.24 -14.61 -24.73
C THR A 53 -4.68 -13.46 -25.64
N THR A 54 -5.92 -12.98 -25.51
CA THR A 54 -6.42 -11.94 -26.40
C THR A 54 -5.74 -10.61 -26.07
N GLU A 55 -4.94 -10.12 -27.02
CA GLU A 55 -4.46 -8.75 -26.95
C GLU A 55 -5.67 -7.82 -27.05
N VAL A 56 -5.91 -7.04 -26.00
CA VAL A 56 -6.88 -5.95 -26.08
C VAL A 56 -6.26 -4.92 -27.00
N THR A 57 -6.74 -4.85 -28.24
CA THR A 57 -6.40 -3.73 -29.11
C THR A 57 -6.96 -2.49 -28.43
N VAL A 58 -6.07 -1.63 -27.92
CA VAL A 58 -6.38 -0.38 -27.20
C VAL A 58 -7.29 0.57 -28.01
N GLY A 59 -7.61 0.24 -29.27
CA GLY A 59 -8.52 0.98 -30.14
C GLY A 59 -10.01 0.62 -30.11
N ASN A 60 -10.48 -0.48 -29.50
CA ASN A 60 -11.89 -0.93 -29.66
C ASN A 60 -12.70 -1.21 -28.38
N SER A 61 -12.10 -1.16 -27.20
CA SER A 61 -12.86 -0.86 -25.98
C SER A 61 -12.85 0.66 -25.80
N PRO A 62 -13.91 1.31 -25.26
CA PRO A 62 -13.79 2.68 -24.79
C PRO A 62 -12.83 2.67 -23.58
N GLY A 63 -11.54 2.50 -23.84
CA GLY A 63 -10.45 2.57 -22.89
C GLY A 63 -10.50 3.96 -22.31
N ARG A 64 -11.08 4.06 -21.11
CA ARG A 64 -11.16 5.33 -20.42
C ARG A 64 -9.85 5.52 -19.72
N THR A 65 -9.10 6.56 -20.10
CA THR A 65 -8.02 7.08 -19.27
C THR A 65 -8.62 7.46 -17.93
N ILE A 66 -8.28 6.72 -16.89
CA ILE A 66 -8.48 7.16 -15.52
C ILE A 66 -7.29 8.09 -15.26
N PRO A 67 -7.53 9.37 -14.94
CA PRO A 67 -6.44 10.21 -14.49
C PRO A 67 -5.78 9.52 -13.30
N ASN A 68 -4.53 9.14 -13.45
CA ASN A 68 -3.65 8.83 -12.34
C ASN A 68 -3.03 10.19 -11.97
N PRO A 69 -3.61 11.01 -11.09
CA PRO A 69 -2.95 12.25 -10.68
C PRO A 69 -1.70 11.91 -9.86
N GLN A 70 -0.68 12.77 -9.91
CA GLN A 70 0.34 12.77 -8.86
C GLN A 70 -0.35 12.93 -7.50
N LEU A 71 0.27 12.45 -6.41
CA LEU A 71 -0.23 12.77 -5.09
C LEU A 71 -0.09 14.28 -4.92
N ASN A 72 -1.17 15.02 -5.19
CA ASN A 72 -1.25 16.47 -5.00
C ASN A 72 -1.34 16.78 -3.50
N LYS A 73 -0.39 16.25 -2.72
CA LYS A 73 -0.13 16.63 -1.32
C LYS A 73 0.06 18.15 -1.32
N ALA A 74 -0.74 18.82 -0.52
CA ALA A 74 -1.21 20.18 -0.76
C ALA A 74 -0.10 21.18 -1.15
N GLY A 75 -0.11 21.61 -2.42
CA GLY A 75 0.31 22.94 -2.83
C GLY A 75 1.80 23.23 -3.00
N ALA A 76 2.69 22.23 -2.98
CA ALA A 76 4.06 22.47 -3.40
C ALA A 76 4.08 22.64 -4.93
N ALA A 77 4.34 23.87 -5.40
CA ALA A 77 4.90 24.03 -6.74
C ALA A 77 6.17 23.16 -6.79
N PRO A 78 6.45 22.45 -7.91
CA PRO A 78 7.76 21.82 -8.06
C PRO A 78 8.79 22.90 -7.73
N ALA A 79 9.66 22.63 -6.76
CA ALA A 79 10.79 23.50 -6.54
C ALA A 79 11.46 23.69 -7.91
N PRO A 80 11.81 24.93 -8.32
CA PRO A 80 12.63 25.08 -9.51
C PRO A 80 13.82 24.12 -9.36
N GLU A 81 14.24 23.47 -10.45
CA GLU A 81 15.48 22.67 -10.49
C GLU A 81 16.64 23.55 -9.98
N ALA A 82 16.79 23.64 -8.67
CA ALA A 82 17.96 24.17 -8.05
C ALA A 82 18.99 23.07 -8.28
N SER A 83 20.15 23.45 -8.79
CA SER A 83 21.28 22.54 -8.88
C SER A 83 21.68 22.19 -7.44
N PHE A 84 21.03 21.20 -6.87
CA PHE A 84 21.52 20.55 -5.68
C PHE A 84 22.80 19.84 -6.13
N GLY A 85 23.88 20.03 -5.36
CA GLY A 85 25.12 19.31 -5.64
C GLY A 85 24.89 17.80 -5.54
N GLU A 86 25.88 17.01 -5.96
CA GLU A 86 25.81 15.55 -5.84
C GLU A 86 25.31 15.11 -4.45
N ASP A 87 24.39 14.15 -4.40
CA ASP A 87 23.90 13.59 -3.14
C ASP A 87 25.09 13.10 -2.29
N ALA A 88 25.27 13.73 -1.13
CA ALA A 88 26.39 13.47 -0.23
C ALA A 88 26.40 12.03 0.33
N VAL A 89 25.26 11.33 0.29
CA VAL A 89 25.16 9.91 0.71
C VAL A 89 25.10 8.94 -0.47
N ARG A 90 25.27 9.42 -1.71
CA ARG A 90 25.30 8.58 -2.90
C ARG A 90 26.39 7.53 -2.82
N GLN A 91 26.02 6.29 -3.14
CA GLN A 91 26.97 5.19 -3.22
C GLN A 91 27.64 5.14 -4.60
N TYR A 92 28.95 5.42 -4.67
CA TYR A 92 29.75 5.40 -5.92
C TYR A 92 30.52 4.10 -6.15
N LYS A 93 30.51 3.18 -5.18
CA LYS A 93 31.23 1.91 -5.26
C LYS A 93 30.28 0.80 -4.85
N HIS A 94 30.26 -0.29 -5.61
CA HIS A 94 29.49 -1.47 -5.23
C HIS A 94 29.94 -1.99 -3.86
N GLY A 95 29.00 -2.58 -3.12
CA GLY A 95 29.35 -3.30 -1.90
C GLY A 95 30.31 -4.47 -2.19
N ASN A 96 31.10 -4.85 -1.19
CA ASN A 96 32.06 -5.96 -1.32
C ASN A 96 31.40 -7.35 -1.36
N ALA A 97 30.12 -7.43 -1.02
CA ALA A 97 29.35 -8.67 -1.09
C ALA A 97 28.56 -8.71 -2.41
N PRO A 98 28.82 -9.67 -3.31
CA PRO A 98 28.01 -9.82 -4.51
C PRO A 98 26.58 -10.20 -4.12
N ALA A 99 25.60 -9.66 -4.85
CA ALA A 99 24.24 -10.18 -4.78
C ALA A 99 24.26 -11.69 -5.16
N PRO A 100 23.44 -12.52 -4.49
CA PRO A 100 23.34 -13.93 -4.86
C PRO A 100 22.87 -14.07 -6.32
N SER A 101 23.42 -15.04 -7.05
CA SER A 101 22.94 -15.35 -8.40
C SER A 101 21.48 -15.80 -8.37
N PRO A 102 20.68 -15.50 -9.41
CA PRO A 102 19.33 -16.02 -9.51
C PRO A 102 19.33 -17.55 -9.44
N LEU A 103 18.43 -18.12 -8.62
CA LEU A 103 18.26 -19.58 -8.53
C LEU A 103 17.59 -20.13 -9.79
N ILE A 104 16.65 -19.36 -10.35
CA ILE A 104 15.93 -19.62 -11.61
C ILE A 104 15.71 -18.29 -12.33
N ASN A 105 15.70 -18.34 -13.65
CA ASN A 105 15.33 -17.20 -14.50
C ASN A 105 14.46 -17.71 -15.65
N PHE A 106 13.30 -17.10 -15.84
CA PHE A 106 12.35 -17.46 -16.88
C PHE A 106 11.47 -16.25 -17.21
N ASP A 107 10.91 -16.25 -18.42
CA ASP A 107 10.00 -15.18 -18.85
C ASP A 107 8.63 -15.32 -18.18
N GLY A 108 8.14 -14.21 -17.65
CA GLY A 108 6.77 -14.09 -17.16
C GLY A 108 5.78 -13.77 -18.29
N ILE A 109 4.54 -13.44 -17.92
CA ILE A 109 3.58 -12.85 -18.86
C ILE A 109 3.91 -11.38 -19.13
N ASN A 110 3.68 -10.93 -20.36
CA ASN A 110 3.83 -9.54 -20.78
C ASN A 110 2.58 -8.71 -20.45
N ASN A 111 2.63 -7.41 -20.72
CA ASN A 111 1.45 -6.53 -20.70
C ASN A 111 0.54 -6.79 -21.92
N ILE A 112 -0.13 -7.95 -21.92
CA ILE A 112 -1.00 -8.42 -23.01
C ILE A 112 -2.13 -7.41 -23.33
N ALA A 113 -2.61 -6.69 -22.30
CA ALA A 113 -3.69 -5.72 -22.46
C ALA A 113 -3.21 -4.34 -22.95
N GLY A 114 -1.90 -4.10 -23.05
CA GLY A 114 -1.34 -2.81 -23.46
C GLY A 114 -1.71 -1.63 -22.53
N VAL A 115 -2.03 -1.91 -21.26
CA VAL A 115 -2.47 -0.91 -20.28
C VAL A 115 -1.28 -0.18 -19.66
N ALA A 116 -1.43 1.12 -19.42
CA ALA A 116 -0.42 1.95 -18.78
C ALA A 116 -1.02 2.61 -17.52
N PRO A 117 -0.44 2.38 -16.33
CA PRO A 117 0.70 1.49 -16.05
C PRO A 117 0.38 -0.02 -16.18
N PRO A 118 1.41 -0.87 -16.38
CA PRO A 118 1.22 -2.33 -16.47
C PRO A 118 1.06 -3.01 -15.11
N ASP A 119 1.21 -2.28 -13.99
CA ASP A 119 1.01 -2.73 -12.60
C ASP A 119 1.46 -4.17 -12.32
N THR A 120 2.70 -4.47 -12.73
CA THR A 120 3.23 -5.83 -12.64
C THR A 120 3.46 -6.23 -11.19
N GLN A 121 2.85 -7.33 -10.78
CA GLN A 121 2.89 -7.86 -9.43
C GLN A 121 3.14 -9.37 -9.44
N GLY A 122 3.70 -9.88 -8.36
CA GLY A 122 3.89 -11.31 -8.17
C GLY A 122 4.43 -11.64 -6.79
N ASP A 123 4.28 -12.90 -6.41
CA ASP A 123 4.85 -13.44 -5.17
C ASP A 123 5.21 -14.92 -5.35
N ILE A 124 6.12 -15.41 -4.52
CA ILE A 124 6.62 -16.79 -4.55
C ILE A 124 6.31 -17.50 -3.22
N GLY A 125 5.47 -18.53 -3.34
CA GLY A 125 5.17 -19.45 -2.25
C GLY A 125 6.20 -20.59 -2.17
N PRO A 126 5.86 -21.67 -1.46
CA PRO A 126 6.71 -22.86 -1.36
C PRO A 126 6.96 -23.48 -2.73
N ASP A 127 5.91 -23.72 -3.51
CA ASP A 127 5.98 -24.52 -4.74
C ASP A 127 5.40 -23.83 -5.98
N HIS A 128 4.98 -22.56 -5.85
CA HIS A 128 4.38 -21.82 -6.95
C HIS A 128 4.85 -20.36 -6.97
N TYR A 129 4.88 -19.79 -8.18
CA TYR A 129 5.00 -18.35 -8.43
C TYR A 129 3.74 -17.89 -9.13
N LEU A 130 3.11 -16.83 -8.61
CA LEU A 130 1.97 -16.17 -9.25
C LEU A 130 2.42 -14.80 -9.76
N GLN A 131 2.03 -14.46 -10.98
CA GLN A 131 2.25 -13.14 -11.56
C GLN A 131 0.94 -12.59 -12.08
N TRP A 132 0.68 -11.33 -11.76
CA TRP A 132 -0.45 -10.58 -12.30
C TRP A 132 0.06 -9.30 -12.94
N VAL A 133 -0.12 -9.17 -14.25
CA VAL A 133 0.20 -7.96 -15.02
C VAL A 133 -1.11 -7.28 -15.38
N ASN A 134 -1.47 -6.29 -14.55
CA ASN A 134 -2.70 -5.51 -14.59
C ASN A 134 -3.98 -6.36 -14.81
N LEU A 135 -4.34 -6.67 -16.06
CA LEU A 135 -5.57 -7.37 -16.40
C LEU A 135 -5.42 -8.89 -16.59
N HIS A 136 -4.20 -9.44 -16.54
CA HIS A 136 -3.95 -10.87 -16.78
C HIS A 136 -3.13 -11.51 -15.66
N LEU A 137 -3.54 -12.71 -15.27
CA LEU A 137 -2.95 -13.50 -14.18
C LEU A 137 -2.39 -14.82 -14.73
N ALA A 138 -1.25 -15.26 -14.20
CA ALA A 138 -0.65 -16.55 -14.52
C ALA A 138 0.02 -17.17 -13.28
N ALA A 139 0.15 -18.49 -13.31
CA ALA A 139 0.79 -19.27 -12.25
C ALA A 139 1.76 -20.31 -12.83
N TRP A 140 2.88 -20.46 -12.16
CA TRP A 140 3.90 -21.45 -12.44
C TRP A 140 4.11 -22.33 -11.22
N SER A 141 4.26 -23.64 -11.41
CA SER A 141 4.84 -24.51 -10.40
C SER A 141 6.36 -24.40 -10.42
N ILE A 142 6.98 -24.49 -9.25
CA ILE A 142 8.42 -24.38 -9.05
C ILE A 142 8.92 -25.66 -8.40
N ASN A 143 9.75 -26.41 -9.11
CA ASN A 143 10.48 -27.54 -8.54
C ASN A 143 11.80 -27.02 -7.94
N ARG A 144 11.89 -26.94 -6.61
CA ARG A 144 13.09 -26.46 -5.90
C ARG A 144 14.24 -27.48 -5.87
N ALA A 145 13.99 -28.75 -6.17
CA ALA A 145 15.05 -29.77 -6.25
C ALA A 145 15.86 -29.63 -7.53
N THR A 146 15.18 -29.29 -8.65
CA THR A 146 15.81 -29.09 -9.96
C THR A 146 15.99 -27.63 -10.34
N TRP A 147 15.39 -26.71 -9.57
CA TRP A 147 15.29 -25.29 -9.90
C TRP A 147 14.72 -25.09 -11.31
N THR A 148 13.58 -25.72 -11.58
CA THR A 148 12.84 -25.59 -12.84
C THR A 148 11.42 -25.13 -12.58
N GLN A 149 10.84 -24.43 -13.55
CA GLN A 149 9.44 -23.99 -13.50
C GLN A 149 8.59 -24.73 -14.53
N THR A 150 7.28 -24.75 -14.33
CA THR A 150 6.31 -25.11 -15.37
C THR A 150 5.10 -24.18 -15.28
N LEU A 151 4.71 -23.55 -16.39
CA LEU A 151 3.46 -22.80 -16.47
C LEU A 151 2.30 -23.77 -16.23
N VAL A 152 1.58 -23.59 -15.11
CA VAL A 152 0.45 -24.46 -14.73
C VAL A 152 -0.89 -23.88 -15.14
N LEU A 153 -0.97 -22.55 -15.26
CA LEU A 153 -2.14 -21.85 -15.77
C LEU A 153 -1.76 -20.45 -16.23
N GLY A 154 -2.40 -20.01 -17.31
CA GLY A 154 -2.43 -18.62 -17.73
C GLY A 154 -1.79 -18.37 -19.09
N PRO A 155 -1.82 -17.13 -19.57
CA PRO A 155 -2.55 -16.00 -18.98
C PRO A 155 -4.06 -16.26 -18.93
N VAL A 156 -4.72 -15.85 -17.85
CA VAL A 156 -6.19 -15.80 -17.72
C VAL A 156 -6.62 -14.37 -17.45
N THR A 157 -7.84 -14.01 -17.83
CA THR A 157 -8.43 -12.71 -17.48
C THR A 157 -8.49 -12.57 -15.95
N GLY A 158 -7.96 -11.49 -15.39
CA GLY A 158 -7.78 -11.32 -13.94
C GLY A 158 -9.07 -11.47 -13.12
N ASN A 159 -10.19 -10.92 -13.60
CA ASN A 159 -11.47 -11.00 -12.91
C ASN A 159 -12.16 -12.39 -12.98
N SER A 160 -11.73 -13.28 -13.88
CA SER A 160 -12.42 -14.55 -14.15
C SER A 160 -12.52 -15.47 -12.92
N ILE A 161 -11.58 -15.35 -11.98
CA ILE A 161 -11.62 -16.07 -10.69
C ILE A 161 -12.83 -15.69 -9.83
N TRP A 162 -13.34 -14.45 -9.94
CA TRP A 162 -14.52 -13.96 -9.22
C TRP A 162 -15.85 -14.27 -9.93
N SER A 163 -15.85 -14.99 -11.06
CA SER A 163 -17.07 -15.29 -11.83
C SER A 163 -18.22 -15.86 -10.99
N ALA A 164 -17.92 -16.72 -10.01
CA ALA A 164 -18.90 -17.33 -9.11
C ALA A 164 -19.53 -16.36 -8.10
N LEU A 165 -18.94 -15.17 -7.89
CA LEU A 165 -19.44 -14.16 -6.96
C LEU A 165 -20.62 -13.38 -7.55
N GLY A 166 -20.63 -13.18 -8.87
CA GLY A 166 -21.57 -12.28 -9.55
C GLY A 166 -21.34 -10.80 -9.21
N GLY A 167 -22.22 -9.92 -9.70
CA GLY A 167 -22.16 -8.49 -9.42
C GLY A 167 -20.88 -7.80 -9.90
N GLN A 168 -20.54 -6.66 -9.29
CA GLN A 168 -19.50 -5.75 -9.77
C GLN A 168 -18.09 -6.38 -9.72
N CYS A 169 -17.70 -7.01 -8.60
CA CYS A 169 -16.37 -7.63 -8.47
C CYS A 169 -16.16 -8.83 -9.43
N ALA A 170 -17.23 -9.45 -9.94
CA ALA A 170 -17.12 -10.49 -10.96
C ALA A 170 -17.00 -9.91 -12.38
N SER A 171 -17.63 -8.77 -12.64
CA SER A 171 -17.68 -8.13 -13.97
C SER A 171 -16.51 -7.20 -14.24
N ASP A 172 -16.02 -6.51 -13.21
CA ASP A 172 -14.94 -5.53 -13.33
C ASP A 172 -13.58 -6.22 -13.44
N ASN A 173 -12.80 -5.86 -14.45
CA ASN A 173 -11.37 -6.18 -14.56
C ASN A 173 -10.63 -4.87 -14.77
N HIS A 174 -10.40 -4.13 -13.68
CA HIS A 174 -9.97 -2.74 -13.77
C HIS A 174 -8.48 -2.55 -13.47
N GLY A 175 -7.81 -3.51 -12.83
CA GLY A 175 -6.37 -3.47 -12.59
C GLY A 175 -5.97 -3.17 -11.14
N ASP A 176 -4.80 -2.56 -10.97
CA ASP A 176 -4.10 -2.42 -9.69
C ASP A 176 -4.06 -3.73 -8.88
N PRO A 177 -3.53 -4.82 -9.48
CA PRO A 177 -3.52 -6.10 -8.82
C PRO A 177 -2.59 -6.07 -7.59
N VAL A 178 -2.84 -6.99 -6.67
CA VAL A 178 -1.87 -7.39 -5.65
C VAL A 178 -1.83 -8.91 -5.61
N VAL A 179 -0.62 -9.47 -5.47
CA VAL A 179 -0.38 -10.90 -5.30
C VAL A 179 0.49 -11.09 -4.07
N LEU A 180 0.04 -11.94 -3.15
CA LEU A 180 0.67 -12.17 -1.86
C LEU A 180 0.67 -13.65 -1.48
N TRP A 181 1.77 -14.09 -0.87
CA TRP A 181 1.82 -15.33 -0.12
C TRP A 181 1.67 -15.07 1.39
N ASP A 182 0.59 -15.53 1.99
CA ASP A 182 0.40 -15.56 3.44
C ASP A 182 1.15 -16.75 4.06
N ARG A 183 2.31 -16.46 4.64
CA ARG A 183 3.16 -17.42 5.36
C ARG A 183 2.58 -17.90 6.68
N PHE A 184 1.70 -17.14 7.33
CA PHE A 184 1.07 -17.56 8.60
C PHE A 184 0.01 -18.62 8.36
N ARG A 185 -0.74 -18.50 7.26
CA ARG A 185 -1.90 -19.35 6.97
C ARG A 185 -1.64 -20.34 5.84
N ASN A 186 -0.48 -20.26 5.17
CA ASN A 186 -0.14 -21.02 3.96
C ASN A 186 -1.21 -20.85 2.88
N ARG A 187 -1.53 -19.60 2.55
CA ARG A 187 -2.55 -19.22 1.56
C ARG A 187 -2.00 -18.19 0.59
N TRP A 188 -2.51 -18.22 -0.62
CA TRP A 188 -2.34 -17.13 -1.57
C TRP A 188 -3.47 -16.13 -1.38
N VAL A 189 -3.13 -14.85 -1.50
CA VAL A 189 -4.09 -13.74 -1.47
C VAL A 189 -3.86 -12.91 -2.72
N ILE A 190 -4.92 -12.69 -3.49
CA ILE A 190 -4.89 -11.80 -4.64
C ILE A 190 -6.03 -10.79 -4.54
N SER A 191 -5.83 -9.61 -5.10
CA SER A 191 -6.86 -8.57 -5.12
C SER A 191 -6.76 -7.68 -6.34
N GLN A 192 -7.86 -7.01 -6.65
CA GLN A 192 -7.91 -5.84 -7.53
C GLN A 192 -8.95 -4.85 -7.00
N PHE A 193 -8.86 -3.59 -7.41
CA PHE A 193 -9.96 -2.65 -7.20
C PHE A 193 -11.09 -2.90 -8.21
N SER A 194 -12.28 -2.37 -7.91
CA SER A 194 -13.43 -2.43 -8.79
C SER A 194 -14.10 -1.06 -8.77
N LEU A 195 -14.02 -0.38 -9.91
CA LEU A 195 -14.35 1.05 -10.05
C LEU A 195 -15.79 1.30 -10.51
N GLY A 196 -16.53 0.24 -10.84
CA GLY A 196 -17.91 0.31 -11.29
C GLY A 196 -18.05 0.71 -12.75
N ALA A 197 -19.23 0.44 -13.31
CA ALA A 197 -19.54 0.74 -14.71
C ALA A 197 -19.44 2.26 -14.96
N GLY A 198 -18.61 2.67 -15.92
CA GLY A 198 -18.39 4.09 -16.17
C GLY A 198 -17.64 4.82 -15.04
N TYR A 199 -16.91 4.08 -14.18
CA TYR A 199 -15.82 4.50 -13.28
C TYR A 199 -16.11 5.65 -12.29
N GLY A 200 -17.40 5.94 -12.06
CA GLY A 200 -17.88 6.87 -11.02
C GLY A 200 -18.23 6.19 -9.70
N GLY A 201 -17.85 4.93 -9.53
CA GLY A 201 -18.22 4.10 -8.38
C GLY A 201 -19.56 3.37 -8.54
N PRO A 202 -20.05 2.70 -7.48
CA PRO A 202 -19.41 2.61 -6.16
C PRO A 202 -18.07 1.87 -6.25
N TYR A 203 -17.08 2.34 -5.48
CA TYR A 203 -15.74 1.76 -5.46
C TYR A 203 -15.70 0.57 -4.50
N LYS A 204 -15.09 -0.52 -4.95
CA LYS A 204 -15.03 -1.80 -4.24
C LYS A 204 -13.63 -2.39 -4.29
N THR A 205 -13.36 -3.32 -3.38
CA THR A 205 -12.15 -4.15 -3.39
C THR A 205 -12.56 -5.60 -3.54
N ALA A 206 -12.07 -6.25 -4.60
CA ALA A 206 -12.24 -7.67 -4.82
C ALA A 206 -11.02 -8.40 -4.23
N ILE A 207 -11.25 -9.37 -3.34
CA ILE A 207 -10.18 -10.15 -2.70
C ILE A 207 -10.49 -11.62 -2.92
N ALA A 208 -9.48 -12.42 -3.26
CA ALA A 208 -9.56 -13.86 -3.31
C ALA A 208 -8.46 -14.46 -2.42
N VAL A 209 -8.81 -15.48 -1.65
CA VAL A 209 -7.90 -16.21 -0.77
C VAL A 209 -7.95 -17.69 -1.15
N SER A 210 -6.81 -18.30 -1.48
CA SER A 210 -6.81 -19.71 -1.87
C SER A 210 -7.34 -20.58 -0.73
N LYS A 211 -7.92 -21.75 -1.03
CA LYS A 211 -8.37 -22.67 0.04
C LYS A 211 -7.21 -23.47 0.64
N THR A 212 -6.12 -23.61 -0.10
CA THR A 212 -4.93 -24.39 0.28
C THR A 212 -3.65 -23.68 -0.15
N ALA A 213 -2.49 -24.26 0.16
CA ALA A 213 -1.20 -23.76 -0.32
C ALA A 213 -1.02 -23.91 -1.84
N ASP A 214 -1.80 -24.77 -2.48
CA ASP A 214 -1.84 -24.90 -3.94
C ASP A 214 -2.79 -23.83 -4.54
N PRO A 215 -2.25 -22.81 -5.24
CA PRO A 215 -3.04 -21.75 -5.85
C PRO A 215 -3.87 -22.24 -7.05
N THR A 216 -3.57 -23.43 -7.58
CA THR A 216 -4.27 -24.00 -8.75
C THR A 216 -5.60 -24.65 -8.37
N GLY A 217 -5.88 -24.79 -7.07
CA GLY A 217 -7.18 -25.22 -6.52
C GLY A 217 -8.23 -24.11 -6.45
N ALA A 218 -9.29 -24.34 -5.67
CA ALA A 218 -10.36 -23.35 -5.47
C ALA A 218 -9.98 -22.26 -4.45
N TRP A 219 -10.69 -21.14 -4.50
CA TRP A 219 -10.48 -19.94 -3.69
C TRP A 219 -11.77 -19.50 -3.00
N TRP A 220 -11.64 -18.83 -1.86
CA TRP A 220 -12.68 -18.02 -1.26
C TRP A 220 -12.66 -16.63 -1.88
N LEU A 221 -13.83 -16.16 -2.28
CA LEU A 221 -14.01 -14.91 -3.01
C LEU A 221 -14.76 -13.93 -2.14
N TYR A 222 -14.27 -12.70 -2.07
CA TYR A 222 -14.85 -11.61 -1.30
C TYR A 222 -14.96 -10.35 -2.15
N CYS A 223 -16.07 -9.65 -2.00
CA CYS A 223 -16.25 -8.31 -2.55
C CYS A 223 -16.63 -7.38 -1.42
N TYR A 224 -15.85 -6.32 -1.20
CA TYR A 224 -16.07 -5.33 -0.16
C TYR A 224 -16.36 -3.96 -0.77
N ASP A 225 -17.32 -3.24 -0.18
CA ASP A 225 -17.50 -1.82 -0.47
C ASP A 225 -16.36 -1.01 0.13
N TYR A 226 -15.70 -0.18 -0.69
CA TYR A 226 -14.75 0.80 -0.21
C TYR A 226 -15.47 2.11 0.15
N HIS A 227 -16.09 2.75 -0.86
CA HIS A 227 -16.84 3.99 -0.70
C HIS A 227 -17.71 4.27 -1.95
N PRO A 228 -18.90 4.91 -1.83
CA PRO A 228 -19.73 5.23 -2.99
C PRO A 228 -19.12 6.26 -3.95
N THR A 229 -18.28 7.19 -3.46
CA THR A 229 -17.80 8.35 -4.26
C THR A 229 -16.31 8.65 -4.12
N THR A 230 -15.59 7.90 -3.30
CA THR A 230 -14.17 8.13 -3.02
C THR A 230 -13.41 6.93 -3.52
N MET A 231 -12.57 7.14 -4.53
CA MET A 231 -11.85 6.08 -5.20
C MET A 231 -10.60 5.71 -4.41
N ASN A 232 -10.32 4.40 -4.32
CA ASN A 232 -9.20 3.81 -3.60
C ASN A 232 -8.08 3.39 -4.55
N ASP A 233 -7.37 4.37 -5.11
CA ASP A 233 -6.30 4.13 -6.07
C ASP A 233 -5.05 3.57 -5.40
N TYR A 234 -4.21 2.94 -6.21
CA TYR A 234 -2.92 2.43 -5.78
C TYR A 234 -3.02 1.54 -4.51
N PRO A 235 -4.01 0.62 -4.43
CA PRO A 235 -4.16 -0.24 -3.27
C PRO A 235 -2.90 -1.08 -3.07
N LYS A 236 -2.42 -1.14 -1.83
CA LYS A 236 -1.31 -2.00 -1.42
C LYS A 236 -1.71 -2.80 -0.20
N PHE A 237 -1.33 -4.08 -0.20
CA PHE A 237 -1.58 -4.99 0.92
C PHE A 237 -0.29 -5.48 1.56
N GLY A 238 -0.39 -5.78 2.86
CA GLY A 238 0.61 -6.45 3.66
C GLY A 238 -0.03 -7.58 4.47
N VAL A 239 0.74 -8.62 4.76
CA VAL A 239 0.27 -9.76 5.57
C VAL A 239 0.89 -9.64 6.95
N TRP A 240 0.05 -9.70 7.97
CA TRP A 240 0.43 -9.69 9.39
C TRP A 240 -0.26 -10.86 10.14
N PRO A 241 0.20 -11.26 11.34
CA PRO A 241 -0.41 -12.38 12.08
C PRO A 241 -1.91 -12.23 12.34
N ASP A 242 -2.43 -11.02 12.49
CA ASP A 242 -3.82 -10.74 12.90
C ASP A 242 -4.72 -10.22 11.76
N GLY A 243 -4.21 -10.05 10.54
CA GLY A 243 -5.01 -9.60 9.40
C GLY A 243 -4.25 -9.30 8.12
N TYR A 244 -5.01 -8.99 7.07
CA TYR A 244 -4.47 -8.41 5.85
C TYR A 244 -4.61 -6.89 5.94
N TYR A 245 -3.48 -6.19 5.97
CA TYR A 245 -3.42 -4.74 6.11
C TYR A 245 -3.39 -4.08 4.74
N TYR A 246 -4.04 -2.94 4.63
CA TYR A 246 -4.30 -2.28 3.37
C TYR A 246 -4.10 -0.77 3.49
N ALA A 247 -3.49 -0.19 2.47
CA ALA A 247 -3.43 1.25 2.28
C ALA A 247 -3.85 1.60 0.84
N CYS A 248 -4.47 2.76 0.69
CA CYS A 248 -4.74 3.35 -0.61
C CYS A 248 -4.66 4.87 -0.60
N ASN A 249 -4.54 5.40 -1.80
CA ASN A 249 -4.64 6.80 -2.13
C ASN A 249 -6.11 7.14 -2.42
N GLN A 250 -6.68 8.09 -1.69
CA GLN A 250 -8.09 8.44 -1.82
C GLN A 250 -8.30 9.57 -2.81
N PHE A 251 -9.33 9.46 -3.65
CA PHE A 251 -9.68 10.48 -4.62
C PHE A 251 -11.18 10.77 -4.66
N ASN A 252 -11.54 12.05 -4.51
CA ASN A 252 -12.91 12.55 -4.65
C ASN A 252 -13.06 13.15 -6.06
N GLY A 253 -13.38 12.29 -7.04
CA GLY A 253 -13.20 12.60 -8.45
C GLY A 253 -11.70 12.70 -8.78
N ASN A 254 -11.26 13.79 -9.40
CA ASN A 254 -9.82 14.02 -9.65
C ASN A 254 -9.09 14.70 -8.49
N ASN A 255 -9.79 14.97 -7.38
CA ASN A 255 -9.21 15.69 -6.24
C ASN A 255 -8.62 14.72 -5.24
N TRP A 256 -7.45 15.07 -4.73
CA TRP A 256 -6.80 14.36 -3.64
C TRP A 256 -7.67 14.33 -2.38
N GLY A 257 -7.78 13.16 -1.76
CA GLY A 257 -8.59 12.89 -0.57
C GLY A 257 -7.79 12.35 0.63
N GLY A 258 -6.47 12.23 0.51
CA GLY A 258 -5.60 11.71 1.57
C GLY A 258 -5.45 10.19 1.56
N ALA A 259 -4.95 9.63 2.67
CA ALA A 259 -4.69 8.19 2.80
C ALA A 259 -5.83 7.45 3.51
N GLY A 260 -6.25 6.32 2.95
CA GLY A 260 -7.19 5.39 3.56
C GLY A 260 -6.47 4.12 4.04
N LEU A 261 -6.64 3.75 5.31
CA LEU A 261 -6.06 2.53 5.87
C LEU A 261 -7.14 1.54 6.27
N MET A 262 -6.93 0.27 5.98
CA MET A 262 -7.87 -0.80 6.32
C MET A 262 -7.16 -2.04 6.84
N VAL A 263 -7.92 -2.89 7.54
CA VAL A 263 -7.52 -4.24 7.89
C VAL A 263 -8.69 -5.21 7.65
N PHE A 264 -8.38 -6.36 7.05
CA PHE A 264 -9.34 -7.42 6.75
C PHE A 264 -9.12 -8.64 7.67
N GLU A 265 -10.21 -9.25 8.14
CA GLU A 265 -10.22 -10.33 9.13
C GLU A 265 -9.77 -11.68 8.52
N ALA A 266 -8.45 -11.83 8.37
CA ALA A 266 -7.83 -12.95 7.65
C ALA A 266 -8.27 -14.34 8.14
N ASP A 267 -8.43 -14.54 9.45
CA ASP A 267 -8.85 -15.83 10.04
C ASP A 267 -10.25 -16.28 9.61
N LYS A 268 -11.13 -15.33 9.30
CA LYS A 268 -12.44 -15.61 8.71
C LYS A 268 -12.36 -15.76 7.20
N MET A 269 -11.51 -14.96 6.55
CA MET A 269 -11.35 -14.98 5.09
C MET A 269 -10.83 -16.32 4.57
N ILE A 270 -9.90 -16.95 5.29
CA ILE A 270 -9.37 -18.28 4.90
C ILE A 270 -10.40 -19.42 4.98
N ASN A 271 -11.58 -19.14 5.56
CA ASN A 271 -12.65 -20.10 5.79
C ASN A 271 -13.93 -19.82 4.98
N GLY A 272 -13.96 -18.79 4.12
CA GLY A 272 -15.16 -18.46 3.37
C GLY A 272 -16.27 -17.83 4.22
N ASP A 273 -15.95 -17.29 5.40
CA ASP A 273 -16.94 -16.77 6.34
C ASP A 273 -17.48 -15.38 5.88
N PRO A 274 -18.80 -15.23 5.67
CA PRO A 274 -19.41 -13.97 5.23
C PRO A 274 -19.40 -12.86 6.29
N THR A 275 -19.01 -13.18 7.53
CA THR A 275 -18.84 -12.22 8.63
C THR A 275 -17.41 -11.70 8.76
N ALA A 276 -16.52 -11.99 7.80
CA ALA A 276 -15.17 -11.46 7.73
C ALA A 276 -15.18 -9.93 7.60
N ARG A 277 -14.84 -9.21 8.67
CA ARG A 277 -14.94 -7.74 8.68
C ARG A 277 -13.81 -7.08 7.89
N GLN A 278 -14.12 -5.89 7.36
CA GLN A 278 -13.12 -4.87 7.09
C GLN A 278 -13.29 -3.74 8.13
N LEU A 279 -12.17 -3.27 8.66
CA LEU A 279 -12.12 -2.09 9.53
C LEU A 279 -11.31 -1.01 8.82
N LYS A 280 -11.87 0.20 8.69
CA LYS A 280 -11.26 1.33 7.98
C LYS A 280 -11.02 2.50 8.92
N VAL A 281 -9.92 3.22 8.72
CA VAL A 281 -9.69 4.56 9.25
C VAL A 281 -9.25 5.48 8.12
N ASP A 282 -9.75 6.71 8.13
CA ASP A 282 -9.42 7.74 7.15
C ASP A 282 -8.41 8.72 7.74
N LEU A 283 -7.20 8.74 7.19
CA LEU A 283 -6.14 9.65 7.62
C LEU A 283 -6.17 11.00 6.89
N GLY A 284 -6.93 11.11 5.78
CA GLY A 284 -7.17 12.40 5.13
C GLY A 284 -7.88 13.40 6.03
N ALA A 285 -8.70 12.90 6.97
CA ALA A 285 -9.33 13.70 8.02
C ALA A 285 -8.36 14.22 9.08
N ILE A 286 -7.14 13.66 9.16
CA ILE A 286 -6.10 14.01 10.13
C ILE A 286 -5.09 14.97 9.50
N ASN A 287 -4.54 14.56 8.36
CA ASN A 287 -3.67 15.38 7.52
C ASN A 287 -3.87 14.99 6.07
N LEU A 288 -4.38 15.92 5.27
CA LEU A 288 -4.58 15.72 3.84
C LEU A 288 -3.26 15.47 3.09
N ASN A 289 -2.09 15.68 3.68
CA ASN A 289 -0.82 15.41 3.00
C ASN A 289 -0.33 13.97 3.16
N TYR A 290 -0.98 13.13 3.97
CA TYR A 290 -0.64 11.71 4.05
C TYR A 290 -1.13 10.95 2.81
N GLY A 291 -0.25 10.16 2.18
CA GLY A 291 -0.49 9.38 0.96
C GLY A 291 0.70 8.54 0.51
N GLY A 292 0.47 7.50 -0.29
CA GLY A 292 1.54 6.62 -0.77
C GLY A 292 2.07 5.66 0.30
N MET A 293 1.29 5.43 1.35
CA MET A 293 1.64 4.55 2.46
C MET A 293 1.73 3.08 2.01
N LEU A 294 2.70 2.35 2.53
CA LEU A 294 2.83 0.91 2.35
C LEU A 294 2.57 0.16 3.67
N PRO A 295 1.64 -0.81 3.73
CA PRO A 295 1.56 -1.73 4.85
C PRO A 295 2.76 -2.68 4.85
N ALA A 296 3.25 -3.02 6.04
CA ALA A 296 4.31 -3.98 6.22
C ALA A 296 3.83 -5.37 5.83
N HIS A 297 4.69 -6.09 5.14
CA HIS A 297 4.47 -7.47 4.78
C HIS A 297 5.53 -8.35 5.41
N PHE A 298 5.07 -9.31 6.21
CA PHE A 298 5.95 -10.25 6.87
C PHE A 298 6.62 -11.21 5.88
N GLU A 299 7.95 -11.23 5.93
CA GLU A 299 8.80 -12.19 5.24
C GLU A 299 9.70 -12.91 6.25
N GLY A 300 9.92 -14.21 6.04
CA GLY A 300 10.83 -15.01 6.87
C GLY A 300 10.15 -16.10 7.70
N THR A 301 10.91 -16.66 8.63
CA THR A 301 10.54 -17.87 9.40
C THR A 301 10.34 -17.62 10.88
N ILE A 302 10.85 -16.50 11.40
CA ILE A 302 10.64 -16.09 12.79
C ILE A 302 9.50 -15.09 12.78
N ASN A 303 8.36 -15.44 13.38
CA ASN A 303 7.20 -14.56 13.42
C ASN A 303 7.51 -13.22 14.12
N PRO A 304 6.75 -12.15 13.81
CA PRO A 304 6.78 -10.96 14.65
C PRO A 304 6.44 -11.31 16.10
N PRO A 305 6.94 -10.56 17.11
CA PRO A 305 6.53 -10.73 18.49
C PRO A 305 4.99 -10.71 18.63
N ALA A 306 4.44 -11.50 19.57
CA ALA A 306 2.99 -11.78 19.67
C ALA A 306 2.08 -10.54 19.85
N SER A 307 2.62 -9.40 20.25
CA SER A 307 1.91 -8.13 20.39
C SER A 307 2.43 -7.03 19.46
N SER A 308 3.19 -7.41 18.42
CA SER A 308 3.75 -6.44 17.50
C SER A 308 2.62 -5.82 16.68
N PRO A 309 2.53 -4.47 16.62
CA PRO A 309 1.65 -3.83 15.66
C PRO A 309 2.11 -4.19 14.24
N CYS A 310 1.19 -4.12 13.29
CA CYS A 310 1.58 -3.98 11.89
C CYS A 310 2.12 -2.55 11.69
N TYR A 311 2.99 -2.36 10.72
CA TYR A 311 3.57 -1.06 10.43
C TYR A 311 3.06 -0.53 9.10
N PHE A 312 2.80 0.77 9.01
CA PHE A 312 2.70 1.48 7.74
C PHE A 312 3.84 2.47 7.63
N LEU A 313 4.45 2.57 6.45
CA LEU A 313 5.51 3.54 6.17
C LEU A 313 5.14 4.42 4.99
N GLU A 314 5.48 5.69 5.09
CA GLU A 314 5.35 6.71 4.06
C GLU A 314 6.67 7.48 3.93
N VAL A 315 6.91 8.06 2.76
CA VAL A 315 7.96 9.06 2.54
C VAL A 315 7.30 10.41 2.25
N ASP A 316 7.81 11.46 2.90
CA ASP A 316 7.35 12.82 2.69
C ASP A 316 8.51 13.78 2.54
N ASP A 317 8.36 14.69 1.58
CA ASP A 317 9.18 15.88 1.42
C ASP A 317 8.76 16.98 2.41
N SER A 318 9.73 17.77 2.86
CA SER A 318 9.55 18.88 3.80
C SER A 318 8.64 19.99 3.29
N ALA A 319 8.51 20.17 1.97
CA ALA A 319 7.57 21.09 1.34
C ALA A 319 6.12 20.63 1.46
N TRP A 320 5.85 19.33 1.63
CA TRP A 320 4.49 18.82 1.86
C TRP A 320 4.18 18.75 3.35
N ILE A 321 5.10 18.20 4.14
CA ILE A 321 4.94 18.07 5.59
C ILE A 321 6.22 18.59 6.26
N PRO A 322 6.26 19.88 6.65
CA PRO A 322 7.45 20.48 7.25
C PRO A 322 7.79 19.86 8.62
N PRO A 323 9.04 20.01 9.10
CA PRO A 323 10.11 20.84 8.53
C PRO A 323 11.18 20.09 7.74
N THR A 324 11.17 18.76 7.74
CA THR A 324 12.23 17.91 7.16
C THR A 324 11.65 16.78 6.35
N ASP A 325 12.36 16.42 5.29
CA ASP A 325 12.12 15.19 4.55
C ASP A 325 12.24 14.02 5.51
N ALA A 326 11.29 13.10 5.43
CA ALA A 326 11.20 12.05 6.42
C ALA A 326 10.51 10.79 5.90
N LEU A 327 10.94 9.66 6.46
CA LEU A 327 10.11 8.47 6.54
C LEU A 327 9.21 8.58 7.77
N ARG A 328 7.91 8.34 7.59
CA ARG A 328 6.91 8.39 8.66
C ARG A 328 6.36 7.00 8.89
N LEU A 329 6.36 6.57 10.15
CA LEU A 329 5.99 5.22 10.56
C LEU A 329 4.77 5.26 11.48
N TRP A 330 3.72 4.53 11.09
CA TRP A 330 2.55 4.27 11.93
C TRP A 330 2.60 2.83 12.41
N ARG A 331 2.35 2.66 13.70
CA ARG A 331 2.00 1.39 14.32
C ARG A 331 0.50 1.26 14.24
N ALA A 332 0.04 0.15 13.69
CA ALA A 332 -1.35 -0.14 13.52
C ALA A 332 -1.74 -1.42 14.25
N THR A 333 -2.84 -1.36 14.99
CA THR A 333 -3.35 -2.47 15.80
C THR A 333 -4.85 -2.62 15.57
N VAL A 334 -5.30 -3.87 15.51
CA VAL A 334 -6.71 -4.21 15.41
C VAL A 334 -7.15 -4.95 16.67
N ASP A 335 -8.32 -4.59 17.19
CA ASP A 335 -9.04 -5.37 18.18
C ASP A 335 -10.33 -5.86 17.54
N TRP A 336 -10.31 -7.12 17.12
CA TRP A 336 -11.46 -7.79 16.53
C TRP A 336 -12.62 -8.00 17.50
N THR A 337 -12.39 -7.99 18.82
CA THR A 337 -13.49 -8.09 19.79
C THR A 337 -14.20 -6.75 19.92
N ALA A 338 -13.43 -5.66 20.06
CA ALA A 338 -13.98 -4.31 20.17
C ALA A 338 -14.46 -3.74 18.82
N GLY A 339 -14.01 -4.31 17.70
CA GLY A 339 -14.29 -3.76 16.37
C GLY A 339 -13.55 -2.45 16.11
N THR A 340 -12.36 -2.29 16.68
CA THR A 340 -11.56 -1.06 16.59
C THR A 340 -10.27 -1.30 15.82
N PHE A 341 -9.93 -0.35 14.96
CA PHE A 341 -8.67 -0.30 14.23
C PHE A 341 -8.02 1.06 14.48
N THR A 342 -6.79 1.04 14.98
CA THR A 342 -6.03 2.25 15.28
C THR A 342 -4.77 2.28 14.46
N ALA A 343 -4.45 3.44 13.88
CA ALA A 343 -3.18 3.70 13.24
C ALA A 343 -2.56 4.94 13.90
N GLY A 344 -1.28 4.84 14.26
CA GLY A 344 -0.57 5.99 14.78
C GLY A 344 -0.91 6.37 16.23
N LEU A 345 -0.53 7.60 16.58
CA LEU A 345 -0.98 8.32 17.76
C LEU A 345 -2.19 9.17 17.37
N ALA A 346 -3.38 8.57 17.41
CA ALA A 346 -4.62 9.22 16.93
C ALA A 346 -4.54 9.66 15.45
N GLY A 347 -3.94 8.83 14.59
CA GLY A 347 -3.76 9.08 13.16
C GLY A 347 -2.43 9.76 12.79
N GLU A 348 -1.69 10.31 13.75
CA GLU A 348 -0.34 10.85 13.53
C GLU A 348 0.71 9.74 13.57
N PRO A 349 1.86 9.87 12.87
CA PRO A 349 2.90 8.84 12.89
C PRO A 349 3.45 8.63 14.31
N ASN A 350 3.78 7.38 14.64
CA ASN A 350 4.46 7.05 15.90
C ASN A 350 5.94 7.44 15.88
N LEU A 351 6.55 7.46 14.69
CA LEU A 351 7.95 7.83 14.51
C LEU A 351 8.10 8.62 13.21
N ILE A 352 8.89 9.68 13.30
CA ILE A 352 9.35 10.49 12.18
C ILE A 352 10.86 10.27 12.10
N ILE A 353 11.33 9.71 10.98
CA ILE A 353 12.72 9.37 10.72
C ILE A 353 13.22 10.38 9.68
N PRO A 354 14.01 11.41 10.08
CA PRO A 354 14.57 12.35 9.12
C PRO A 354 15.43 11.62 8.09
N THR A 355 15.30 12.02 6.82
CA THR A 355 16.20 11.58 5.75
C THR A 355 17.17 12.71 5.42
N SER A 356 18.21 12.42 4.61
CA SER A 356 18.85 13.48 3.84
C SER A 356 17.79 14.14 2.94
N ASN A 357 18.01 15.41 2.59
CA ASN A 357 17.11 16.09 1.66
C ASN A 357 17.12 15.38 0.30
N TRP A 358 15.97 15.28 -0.34
CA TRP A 358 15.81 14.70 -1.67
C TRP A 358 14.70 15.43 -2.42
N ASP A 359 14.78 15.41 -3.75
CA ASP A 359 13.76 15.97 -4.62
C ASP A 359 13.27 14.92 -5.62
N PHE A 360 12.18 15.25 -6.34
CA PHE A 360 11.73 14.45 -7.45
C PHE A 360 12.69 14.52 -8.63
N LEU A 361 13.07 13.34 -9.13
CA LEU A 361 13.70 13.25 -10.44
C LEU A 361 12.81 13.90 -11.51
N CYS A 362 13.41 14.72 -12.38
CA CYS A 362 12.74 15.48 -13.43
C CYS A 362 11.62 16.43 -12.93
N GLY A 363 11.72 16.95 -11.70
CA GLY A 363 10.69 17.80 -11.11
C GLY A 363 9.33 17.12 -10.97
N GLY A 364 9.32 15.78 -10.95
CA GLY A 364 8.13 14.95 -10.86
C GLY A 364 7.51 14.60 -12.21
N ASN A 365 8.03 15.07 -13.35
CA ASN A 365 7.48 14.70 -14.65
C ASN A 365 7.44 13.17 -14.82
N ARG A 366 6.33 12.64 -15.34
CA ARG A 366 6.15 11.20 -15.56
C ARG A 366 6.97 10.65 -16.72
N ASP A 367 7.22 11.45 -17.75
CA ASP A 367 8.10 11.04 -18.84
C ASP A 367 9.55 11.42 -18.49
N CYS A 368 10.09 10.77 -17.46
CA CYS A 368 11.36 11.15 -16.86
C CYS A 368 12.52 10.28 -17.32
N ILE A 369 12.49 8.98 -17.00
CA ILE A 369 13.66 8.11 -17.08
C ILE A 369 13.75 7.48 -18.48
N ALA A 370 14.86 7.71 -19.19
CA ALA A 370 15.09 7.13 -20.50
C ALA A 370 15.32 5.61 -20.43
N GLN A 371 14.86 4.88 -21.45
CA GLN A 371 15.03 3.43 -21.56
C GLN A 371 15.84 3.07 -22.82
N PRO A 372 16.70 2.03 -22.78
CA PRO A 372 17.40 1.55 -23.97
C PRO A 372 16.41 1.09 -25.05
N GLY A 373 16.70 1.44 -26.31
CA GLY A 373 15.98 0.92 -27.47
C GLY A 373 14.57 1.47 -27.71
N THR A 374 14.13 2.50 -26.98
CA THR A 374 12.83 3.17 -27.18
C THR A 374 12.91 4.66 -26.84
N SER A 375 11.99 5.47 -27.37
CA SER A 375 11.79 6.87 -26.96
C SER A 375 10.80 7.02 -25.81
N GLN A 376 10.09 5.96 -25.44
CA GLN A 376 9.18 5.96 -24.29
C GLN A 376 9.98 6.05 -22.99
N LYS A 377 9.63 7.01 -22.14
CA LYS A 377 10.26 7.20 -20.82
C LYS A 377 9.42 6.56 -19.71
N LEU A 378 10.05 6.29 -18.57
CA LEU A 378 9.41 5.77 -17.37
C LEU A 378 9.09 6.90 -16.38
N ASP A 379 7.97 6.72 -15.68
CA ASP A 379 7.62 7.48 -14.48
C ASP A 379 8.51 7.04 -13.31
N SER A 380 9.07 8.01 -12.59
CA SER A 380 9.92 7.76 -11.43
C SER A 380 9.10 7.35 -10.20
N LEU A 381 7.82 7.76 -10.14
CA LEU A 381 6.95 7.66 -8.96
C LEU A 381 7.64 8.13 -7.66
N GLY A 382 8.45 9.19 -7.76
CA GLY A 382 9.20 9.75 -6.63
C GLY A 382 8.32 10.33 -5.51
N ASP A 383 7.01 10.48 -5.74
CA ASP A 383 6.03 11.00 -4.77
C ASP A 383 5.58 9.99 -3.70
N ARG A 384 6.03 8.74 -3.80
CA ARG A 384 5.64 7.64 -2.90
C ARG A 384 6.71 6.55 -2.83
N LEU A 385 6.59 5.68 -1.83
CA LEU A 385 7.43 4.49 -1.74
C LEU A 385 7.05 3.46 -2.82
N MET A 386 8.05 2.78 -3.38
CA MET A 386 7.83 1.68 -4.31
C MET A 386 7.55 0.38 -3.54
N TYR A 387 6.44 -0.27 -3.89
CA TYR A 387 6.00 -1.49 -3.22
C TYR A 387 7.03 -2.61 -3.35
N ARG A 388 7.42 -3.30 -2.27
CA ARG A 388 6.72 -3.53 -0.98
C ARG A 388 7.54 -3.11 0.25
N LEU A 389 6.89 -2.75 1.35
CA LEU A 389 7.51 -2.62 2.69
C LEU A 389 7.73 -4.02 3.28
N GLN A 390 8.93 -4.57 3.07
CA GLN A 390 9.27 -5.91 3.54
C GLN A 390 9.71 -5.86 5.00
N TYR A 391 9.07 -6.64 5.87
CA TYR A 391 9.45 -6.79 7.27
C TYR A 391 10.07 -8.17 7.51
N ARG A 392 11.14 -8.24 8.31
CA ARG A 392 11.72 -9.50 8.79
C ARG A 392 12.09 -9.42 10.27
N ASN A 393 11.86 -10.51 10.99
CA ASN A 393 12.39 -10.71 12.33
C ASN A 393 13.57 -11.70 12.28
N TYR A 394 14.71 -11.33 12.86
CA TYR A 394 15.93 -12.16 12.96
C TYR A 394 16.13 -12.72 14.38
N GLY A 395 15.16 -12.56 15.28
CA GLY A 395 15.20 -12.97 16.68
C GLY A 395 15.91 -11.94 17.57
N SER A 396 17.10 -11.48 17.18
CA SER A 396 17.85 -10.45 17.90
C SER A 396 17.49 -9.01 17.49
N TYR A 397 16.94 -8.84 16.29
CA TYR A 397 16.50 -7.54 15.76
C TYR A 397 15.43 -7.75 14.70
N GLU A 398 14.69 -6.68 14.42
CA GLU A 398 13.70 -6.59 13.36
C GLU A 398 14.22 -5.61 12.29
N ALA A 399 13.90 -5.86 11.02
CA ALA A 399 14.30 -4.98 9.93
C ALA A 399 13.13 -4.76 8.97
N MET A 400 13.04 -3.54 8.44
CA MET A 400 12.15 -3.21 7.34
C MET A 400 12.97 -2.66 6.18
N VAL A 401 12.63 -3.08 4.95
CA VAL A 401 13.28 -2.63 3.72
C VAL A 401 12.21 -1.98 2.83
N VAL A 402 12.55 -0.80 2.31
CA VAL A 402 11.75 -0.05 1.34
C VAL A 402 12.63 0.41 0.19
N ASN A 403 12.00 0.75 -0.93
CA ASN A 403 12.65 1.38 -2.06
C ASN A 403 11.92 2.69 -2.40
N HIS A 404 12.69 3.69 -2.82
CA HIS A 404 12.18 5.01 -3.20
C HIS A 404 13.09 5.62 -4.25
N THR A 405 12.49 6.22 -5.27
CA THR A 405 13.21 6.88 -6.36
C THR A 405 13.40 8.35 -6.00
N VAL A 406 14.65 8.82 -5.99
CA VAL A 406 15.02 10.21 -5.70
C VAL A 406 15.86 10.79 -6.82
N ASP A 407 15.90 12.11 -6.93
CA ASP A 407 16.98 12.80 -7.61
C ASP A 407 18.26 12.74 -6.75
N ALA A 408 19.32 12.12 -7.27
CA ALA A 408 20.57 11.91 -6.54
C ALA A 408 21.66 12.95 -6.90
N GLY A 409 21.27 14.04 -7.58
CA GLY A 409 22.12 15.20 -7.90
C GLY A 409 22.55 15.33 -9.35
#